data_AF-D8TIP7-F1
#
_entry.id   AF-D8TIP7-F1
#
_cell.length_a   1.000
_cell.length_b   1.000
_cell.length_c   1.000
_cell.angle_alpha   90.00
_cell.angle_beta   90.00
_cell.angle_gamma   90.00
#
_symmetry.space_group_name_H-M   'P 1'
#
loop_
_entity.id
_entity.type
_entity.pdbx_description
1 polymer ?
#
loop_
_entity_poly.entity_id
_entity_poly.type
_entity_poly.pdbx_seq_one_letter_code
_entity_poly.pdbx_strand_id
1 'polypeptide(L)'
;MSSDLLTELQRQLRDVNDQFAIVIEQLIHIAPPAPLEGDSGQIVAEEPSAVSHAELQVKALELSKGIAQRFKDINTIISKLPDAYEPPEKQDARIGVLLHEHHALRKELGLVMQEAERKLEEIHGCYEAIAQHTLRQAGKMGTSNS
;
A
#
# COMPACT_ATOMS: atom_id res chain seq x y z
N MET A 1 -1.45 -8.57 4.33
CA MET A 1 -2.03 -7.53 3.45
C MET A 1 -3.53 -7.33 3.60
N SER A 2 -4.34 -8.32 4.03
CA SER A 2 -5.78 -8.10 4.32
C SER A 2 -6.03 -7.15 5.50
N SER A 3 -5.19 -7.19 6.53
CA SER A 3 -5.32 -6.32 7.70
C SER A 3 -5.15 -4.85 7.34
N ASP A 4 -4.27 -4.54 6.40
CA ASP A 4 -4.01 -3.17 5.94
C ASP A 4 -5.21 -2.63 5.16
N LEU A 5 -5.83 -3.46 4.32
CA LEU A 5 -7.02 -3.09 3.54
C LEU A 5 -8.25 -2.83 4.42
N LEU A 6 -8.45 -3.65 5.47
CA LEU A 6 -9.58 -3.50 6.38
C LEU A 6 -9.42 -2.24 7.25
N THR A 7 -8.20 -1.96 7.69
CA THR A 7 -7.85 -0.73 8.41
C THR A 7 -8.02 0.49 7.52
N GLU A 8 -7.60 0.42 6.25
CA GLU A 8 -7.78 1.51 5.28
C GLU A 8 -9.26 1.75 4.96
N LEU A 9 -10.07 0.70 4.84
CA LEU A 9 -11.52 0.83 4.67
C LEU A 9 -12.17 1.56 5.85
N GLN A 10 -11.78 1.19 7.08
CA GLN A 10 -12.28 1.86 8.29
C GLN A 10 -11.89 3.34 8.33
N ARG A 11 -10.68 3.68 7.87
CA ARG A 11 -10.23 5.08 7.76
C ARG A 11 -11.06 5.84 6.72
N GLN A 12 -11.22 5.28 5.53
CA GLN A 12 -11.99 5.89 4.43
C GLN A 12 -13.46 6.14 4.83
N LEU A 13 -14.09 5.20 5.54
CA LEU A 13 -15.45 5.37 6.04
C LEU A 13 -15.57 6.49 7.07
N ARG A 14 -14.56 6.63 7.94
CA ARG A 14 -14.50 7.74 8.91
C ARG A 14 -14.35 9.08 8.20
N ASP A 15 -13.43 9.17 7.23
CA ASP A 15 -13.20 10.37 6.45
C ASP A 15 -14.45 10.81 5.66
N VAL A 16 -15.24 9.85 5.15
CA VAL A 16 -16.53 10.16 4.48
C VAL A 16 -17.54 10.72 5.48
N ASN A 17 -17.62 10.18 6.69
CA ASN A 17 -18.52 10.68 7.72
C ASN A 17 -18.14 12.12 8.14
N ASP A 18 -16.85 12.37 8.36
CA ASP A 18 -16.34 13.69 8.73
C ASP A 18 -16.58 14.71 7.60
N GLN A 19 -16.37 14.31 6.35
CA GLN A 19 -16.68 15.17 5.21
C GLN A 19 -18.16 15.42 5.01
N PHE A 20 -19.01 14.44 5.28
CA PHE A 20 -20.45 14.65 5.22
C PHE A 20 -20.88 15.72 6.23
N ALA A 21 -20.36 15.67 7.47
CA ALA A 21 -20.62 16.69 8.48
C ALA A 21 -20.14 18.09 8.03
N ILE A 22 -18.91 18.19 7.51
CA ILE A 22 -18.34 19.46 7.02
C ILE A 22 -19.16 20.02 5.84
N VAL A 23 -19.59 19.16 4.92
CA VAL A 23 -20.40 19.56 3.75
C VAL A 23 -21.75 20.12 4.19
N ILE A 24 -22.41 19.46 5.14
CA ILE A 24 -23.70 19.91 5.68
C ILE A 24 -23.53 21.23 6.43
N GLU A 25 -22.48 21.38 7.25
CA GLU A 25 -22.17 22.62 7.96
C GLU A 25 -21.92 23.79 6.99
N GLN A 26 -21.12 23.58 5.94
CA GLN A 26 -20.88 24.58 4.91
C GLN A 26 -22.15 24.94 4.13
N LEU A 27 -23.03 23.97 3.85
CA LEU A 27 -24.31 24.22 3.19
C LEU A 27 -25.25 25.05 4.09
N ILE A 28 -25.34 24.73 5.38
CA ILE A 28 -26.19 25.47 6.34
C ILE A 28 -25.71 26.93 6.50
N HIS A 29 -24.39 27.15 6.52
CA HIS A 29 -23.83 28.50 6.64
C HIS A 29 -23.99 29.36 5.39
N ILE A 30 -23.96 28.77 4.19
CA ILE A 30 -23.98 29.52 2.93
C ILE A 30 -25.42 29.62 2.38
N ALA A 31 -26.27 28.63 2.64
CA ALA A 31 -27.68 28.63 2.31
C ALA A 31 -28.50 28.04 3.47
N PRO A 32 -28.85 28.86 4.48
CA PRO A 32 -29.75 28.44 5.54
C PRO A 32 -31.03 27.86 4.92
N PRO A 33 -31.56 26.74 5.44
CA PRO A 33 -32.79 26.17 4.94
C PRO A 33 -33.90 27.22 4.99
N ALA A 34 -34.59 27.40 3.85
CA ALA A 34 -35.65 28.39 3.74
C ALA A 34 -36.71 28.16 4.84
N PRO A 35 -37.21 29.21 5.50
CA PRO A 35 -38.32 29.08 6.42
C PRO A 35 -39.49 28.43 5.69
N LEU A 36 -40.06 27.37 6.29
CA LEU A 36 -41.31 26.79 5.78
C LEU A 36 -42.38 27.88 5.83
N GLU A 37 -43.07 28.11 4.71
CA GLU A 37 -44.18 29.06 4.63
C GLU A 37 -45.27 28.63 5.63
N GLY A 38 -45.26 29.25 6.81
CA GLY A 38 -46.17 28.91 7.91
C GLY A 38 -45.87 29.60 9.23
N ASP A 39 -44.62 29.95 9.54
CA ASP A 39 -44.30 30.55 10.85
C ASP A 39 -44.17 32.08 10.75
N SER A 40 -45.30 32.75 10.94
CA SER A 40 -45.37 34.19 11.13
C SER A 40 -44.82 34.54 12.51
N GLY A 41 -43.50 34.67 12.62
CA GLY A 41 -42.85 34.89 13.92
C GLY A 41 -41.39 35.30 13.82
N GLN A 42 -41.12 36.41 13.14
CA GLN A 42 -39.95 37.27 13.38
C GLN A 42 -38.57 36.57 13.36
N ILE A 43 -38.05 36.29 12.16
CA ILE A 43 -36.63 35.92 11.98
C ILE A 43 -35.82 37.20 11.84
N VAL A 44 -35.28 37.69 12.96
CA VAL A 44 -34.19 38.68 12.96
C VAL A 44 -32.88 37.93 12.91
N ALA A 45 -32.28 37.88 11.71
CA ALA A 45 -30.84 37.92 11.46
C ALA A 45 -30.62 37.81 9.94
N GLU A 46 -30.75 38.94 9.24
CA GLU A 46 -30.06 39.11 7.96
C GLU A 46 -28.55 39.10 8.27
N GLU A 47 -27.90 37.95 8.15
CA GLU A 47 -26.56 37.98 7.57
C GLU A 47 -26.72 37.82 6.07
N PRO A 48 -26.23 38.78 5.25
CA PRO A 48 -26.32 38.67 3.81
C PRO A 48 -25.46 37.47 3.40
N SER A 49 -26.09 36.40 2.93
CA SER A 49 -25.37 35.32 2.27
C SER A 49 -24.60 35.94 1.10
N ALA A 50 -23.28 36.06 1.27
CA ALA A 50 -22.39 36.78 0.37
C ALA A 50 -22.10 36.01 -0.93
N VAL A 51 -22.86 34.95 -1.22
CA VAL A 51 -22.57 33.98 -2.26
C VAL A 51 -23.78 33.90 -3.20
N SER A 52 -23.54 34.10 -4.49
CA SER A 52 -24.60 34.01 -5.50
C SER A 52 -25.13 32.57 -5.59
N HIS A 53 -26.39 32.43 -5.99
CA HIS A 53 -27.02 31.10 -6.20
C HIS A 53 -26.21 30.22 -7.19
N ALA A 54 -25.55 30.84 -8.16
CA ALA A 54 -24.67 30.14 -9.10
C ALA A 54 -23.42 29.57 -8.41
N GLU A 55 -22.78 30.36 -7.54
CA GLU A 55 -21.62 29.91 -6.76
C GLU A 55 -21.99 28.84 -5.73
N LEU A 56 -23.17 28.95 -5.09
CA LEU A 56 -23.72 27.91 -4.22
C LEU A 56 -23.91 26.59 -4.98
N GLN A 57 -24.49 26.66 -6.18
CA GLN A 57 -24.74 25.48 -7.02
C GLN A 57 -23.44 24.83 -7.49
N VAL A 58 -22.43 25.61 -7.86
CA VAL A 58 -21.09 25.12 -8.21
C VAL A 58 -20.45 24.42 -7.00
N LYS A 59 -20.49 25.03 -5.82
CA LYS A 59 -19.91 24.46 -4.60
C LYS A 59 -20.63 23.18 -4.18
N ALA A 60 -21.96 23.13 -4.22
CA ALA A 60 -22.73 21.92 -3.96
C ALA A 60 -22.42 20.79 -4.96
N LEU A 61 -22.19 21.14 -6.24
CA LEU A 61 -21.78 20.18 -7.27
C LEU A 61 -20.36 19.63 -7.02
N GLU A 62 -19.42 20.48 -6.60
CA GLU A 62 -18.06 20.05 -6.24
C GLU A 62 -18.05 19.12 -5.03
N LEU A 63 -18.78 19.47 -3.97
CA LEU A 63 -18.88 18.67 -2.75
C LEU A 63 -19.54 17.31 -3.02
N SER A 64 -20.62 17.27 -3.82
CA SER A 64 -21.29 16.02 -4.20
C SER A 64 -20.40 15.14 -5.10
N LYS A 65 -19.63 15.72 -6.03
CA LYS A 65 -18.62 14.99 -6.80
C LYS A 65 -17.54 14.38 -5.90
N GLY A 66 -17.07 15.13 -4.90
CA GLY A 66 -16.09 14.65 -3.92
C GLY A 66 -16.59 13.44 -3.13
N ILE A 67 -17.82 13.50 -2.61
CA ILE A 67 -18.46 12.40 -1.89
C ILE A 67 -18.64 11.18 -2.82
N ALA A 68 -19.15 11.39 -4.04
CA ALA A 68 -19.36 10.31 -5.01
C ALA A 68 -18.05 9.61 -5.40
N GLN A 69 -16.96 10.36 -5.54
CA GLN A 69 -15.64 9.78 -5.82
C GLN A 69 -15.15 8.92 -4.64
N ARG A 70 -15.33 9.36 -3.40
CA ARG A 70 -14.94 8.56 -2.23
C ARG A 70 -15.72 7.27 -2.10
N PHE A 71 -17.01 7.26 -2.42
CA PHE A 71 -17.77 6.02 -2.48
C PHE A 71 -17.24 5.06 -3.55
N LYS A 72 -16.75 5.56 -4.69
CA LYS A 72 -16.07 4.72 -5.69
C LYS A 72 -14.74 4.17 -5.17
N ASP A 73 -13.98 4.96 -4.43
CA ASP A 73 -12.71 4.54 -3.84
C ASP A 73 -12.96 3.45 -2.78
N ILE A 74 -13.97 3.62 -1.92
CA ILE A 74 -14.44 2.61 -0.96
C ILE A 74 -14.86 1.32 -1.67
N ASN A 75 -15.67 1.41 -2.74
CA ASN A 75 -16.09 0.22 -3.50
C ASN A 75 -14.90 -0.52 -4.13
N THR A 76 -13.86 0.21 -4.52
CA THR A 76 -12.62 -0.38 -5.03
C THR A 76 -11.87 -1.12 -3.92
N ILE A 77 -11.85 -0.60 -2.70
CA ILE A 77 -11.24 -1.29 -1.55
C ILE A 77 -12.04 -2.55 -1.19
N ILE A 78 -13.38 -2.47 -1.16
CA ILE A 78 -14.26 -3.61 -0.90
C ILE A 78 -14.02 -4.72 -1.92
N SER A 79 -13.90 -4.37 -3.20
CA SER A 79 -13.63 -5.33 -4.28
C SER A 79 -12.26 -6.03 -4.17
N LYS A 80 -11.33 -5.47 -3.38
CA LYS A 80 -10.00 -6.02 -3.12
C LYS A 80 -9.92 -6.80 -1.80
N LEU A 81 -10.98 -6.76 -0.98
CA LEU A 81 -11.00 -7.56 0.25
C LEU A 81 -11.00 -9.05 -0.12
N PRO A 82 -10.24 -9.89 0.62
CA PRO A 82 -10.30 -11.32 0.42
C PRO A 82 -11.69 -11.86 0.75
N ASP A 83 -11.98 -13.01 0.17
CA ASP A 83 -13.30 -13.63 0.26
C ASP A 83 -13.65 -13.95 1.72
N ALA A 84 -14.63 -13.24 2.27
CA ALA A 84 -14.97 -13.29 3.69
C ALA A 84 -15.60 -14.63 4.13
N TYR A 85 -15.98 -15.47 3.16
CA TYR A 85 -16.66 -16.74 3.39
C TYR A 85 -15.74 -17.96 3.33
N GLU A 86 -14.43 -17.77 3.17
CA GLU A 86 -13.49 -18.90 3.23
C GLU A 86 -13.41 -19.44 4.66
N PRO A 87 -13.79 -20.72 4.90
CA PRO A 87 -13.70 -21.31 6.23
C PRO A 87 -12.25 -21.31 6.75
N PRO A 88 -12.02 -21.13 8.07
CA PRO A 88 -10.69 -21.13 8.66
C PRO A 88 -9.86 -22.36 8.28
N GLU A 89 -10.49 -23.53 8.16
CA GLU A 89 -9.82 -24.78 7.82
C GLU A 89 -9.19 -24.76 6.43
N LYS A 90 -9.83 -24.07 5.46
CA LYS A 90 -9.26 -23.90 4.11
C LYS A 90 -8.11 -22.89 4.12
N GLN A 91 -8.21 -21.85 4.95
CA GLN A 91 -7.13 -20.90 5.14
C GLN A 91 -5.90 -21.59 5.75
N ASP A 92 -6.10 -22.40 6.79
CA ASP A 92 -5.05 -23.18 7.46
C ASP A 92 -4.43 -24.20 6.52
N ALA A 93 -5.23 -24.91 5.72
CA ALA A 93 -4.72 -25.84 4.71
C ALA A 93 -3.83 -25.13 3.69
N ARG A 94 -4.24 -23.96 3.19
CA ARG A 94 -3.45 -23.15 2.26
C ARG A 94 -2.16 -22.65 2.90
N ILE A 95 -2.21 -22.19 4.15
CA ILE A 95 -1.02 -21.80 4.92
C ILE A 95 -0.07 -22.99 5.07
N GLY A 96 -0.59 -24.18 5.40
CA GLY A 96 0.20 -25.41 5.53
C GLY A 96 0.93 -25.78 4.25
N VAL A 97 0.24 -25.73 3.09
CA VAL A 97 0.86 -25.96 1.78
C VAL A 97 1.96 -24.93 1.51
N LEU A 98 1.68 -23.65 1.73
CA LEU A 98 2.66 -22.58 1.49
C LEU A 98 3.89 -22.69 2.39
N LEU A 99 3.72 -23.07 3.65
CA LEU A 99 4.83 -23.35 4.57
C LEU A 99 5.66 -24.54 4.08
N HIS A 100 5.02 -25.60 3.61
CA HIS A 100 5.71 -26.76 3.07
C HIS A 100 6.54 -26.41 1.83
N GLU A 101 5.96 -25.70 0.87
CA GLU A 101 6.65 -25.21 -0.33
C GLU A 101 7.82 -24.30 0.04
N HIS A 102 7.62 -23.38 0.97
CA HIS A 102 8.68 -22.49 1.45
C HIS A 102 9.83 -23.27 2.11
N HIS A 103 9.53 -24.30 2.91
CA HIS A 103 10.56 -25.17 3.47
C HIS A 103 11.31 -25.98 2.41
N ALA A 104 10.62 -26.46 1.37
CA ALA A 104 11.24 -27.17 0.25
C ALA A 104 12.20 -26.24 -0.52
N LEU A 105 11.73 -25.05 -0.89
CA LEU A 105 12.54 -24.02 -1.57
C LEU A 105 13.77 -23.62 -0.75
N ARG A 106 13.62 -23.48 0.58
CA ARG A 106 14.75 -23.14 1.46
C ARG A 106 15.82 -24.25 1.49
N LYS A 107 15.42 -25.52 1.42
CA LYS A 107 16.35 -26.64 1.32
C LYS A 107 17.09 -26.64 -0.01
N GLU A 108 16.36 -26.44 -1.11
CA GLU A 108 16.94 -26.35 -2.45
C GLU A 108 17.95 -25.20 -2.56
N LEU A 109 17.59 -24.03 -2.04
CA LEU A 109 18.51 -22.89 -1.97
C LEU A 109 19.78 -23.22 -1.18
N GLY A 110 19.65 -23.94 -0.06
CA GLY A 110 20.80 -24.40 0.73
C GLY A 110 21.75 -25.29 -0.07
N LEU A 111 21.22 -26.21 -0.89
CA LEU A 111 22.03 -27.07 -1.76
C LEU A 111 22.75 -26.27 -2.85
N VAL A 112 22.04 -25.32 -3.48
CA VAL A 112 22.62 -24.45 -4.51
C VAL A 112 23.72 -23.56 -3.92
N MET A 113 23.52 -23.02 -2.72
CA MET A 113 24.54 -22.23 -2.02
C MET A 113 25.77 -23.05 -1.67
N GLN A 114 25.59 -24.27 -1.15
CA GLN A 114 26.72 -25.16 -0.83
C GLN A 114 27.54 -25.50 -2.08
N GLU A 115 26.87 -25.77 -3.20
CA GLU A 115 27.55 -26.04 -4.47
C GLU A 115 28.27 -24.79 -5.01
N ALA A 116 27.70 -23.60 -4.82
CA ALA A 116 28.34 -22.35 -5.19
C ALA A 116 29.61 -22.09 -4.35
N GLU A 117 29.54 -22.31 -3.03
CA GLU A 117 30.70 -22.20 -2.12
C GLU A 117 31.82 -23.17 -2.52
N ARG A 118 31.48 -24.43 -2.80
CA ARG A 118 32.43 -25.44 -3.27
C ARG A 118 33.17 -25.02 -4.54
N LYS A 119 32.44 -24.48 -5.52
CA LYS A 119 33.04 -23.97 -6.77
C LYS A 119 33.92 -22.76 -6.54
N LEU A 120 33.56 -21.87 -5.61
CA LEU A 120 34.40 -20.73 -5.26
C LEU A 120 35.73 -21.19 -4.62
N GLU A 121 35.70 -22.18 -3.74
CA GLU A 121 36.91 -22.79 -3.17
C GLU A 121 37.82 -23.39 -4.25
N GLU A 122 37.26 -24.12 -5.22
CA GLU A 122 38.02 -24.67 -6.36
C GLU A 122 38.69 -23.57 -7.19
N ILE A 123 37.97 -22.47 -7.46
CA ILE A 123 38.50 -21.32 -8.21
C ILE A 123 39.62 -20.65 -7.42
N HIS A 124 39.43 -20.39 -6.12
CA HIS A 124 40.46 -19.81 -5.27
C HIS A 124 41.71 -20.69 -5.21
N GLY A 125 41.56 -22.01 -5.05
CA GLY A 125 42.68 -22.95 -5.09
C GLY A 125 43.44 -22.93 -6.41
N CYS A 126 42.73 -22.83 -7.54
CA CYS A 126 43.36 -22.65 -8.86
C CYS A 126 44.17 -21.35 -8.94
N TYR A 127 43.62 -20.23 -8.46
CA TYR A 127 44.33 -18.94 -8.45
C TYR A 127 45.59 -18.99 -7.58
N GLU A 128 45.53 -19.61 -6.40
CA GLU A 128 46.69 -19.78 -5.53
C GLU A 128 47.79 -20.63 -6.21
N ALA A 129 47.42 -21.73 -6.86
CA ALA A 129 48.35 -22.58 -7.59
C ALA A 129 49.04 -21.82 -8.74
N ILE A 130 48.29 -21.03 -9.51
CA ILE A 130 48.82 -20.19 -10.59
C ILE A 130 49.76 -19.12 -10.03
N ALA A 131 49.37 -18.45 -8.94
CA ALA A 131 50.20 -17.44 -8.29
C ALA A 131 51.53 -18.04 -7.78
N GLN A 132 51.48 -19.19 -7.09
CA GLN A 132 52.66 -19.89 -6.61
C GLN A 132 53.57 -20.36 -7.75
N HIS A 133 52.99 -20.90 -8.83
CA HIS A 133 53.75 -21.31 -10.01
C HIS A 133 54.47 -20.11 -10.66
N THR A 134 53.76 -18.98 -10.82
CA THR A 134 54.31 -17.74 -11.38
C THR A 134 55.46 -17.19 -10.53
N LEU A 135 55.29 -17.15 -9.20
CA LEU A 135 56.34 -16.73 -8.27
C LEU A 135 57.57 -17.66 -8.34
N ARG A 136 57.37 -18.98 -8.41
CA ARG A 136 58.48 -19.94 -8.55
C ARG A 136 59.22 -19.79 -9.87
N GLN A 137 58.53 -19.53 -10.98
CA GLN A 137 59.17 -19.29 -12.27
C GLN A 137 59.99 -17.98 -12.26
N ALA A 138 59.44 -16.90 -11.71
CA ALA A 138 60.15 -15.63 -11.55
C ALA A 138 61.39 -15.76 -10.65
N GLY A 139 61.28 -16.50 -9.54
CA GLY A 139 62.41 -16.76 -8.64
C GLY A 139 63.54 -17.60 -9.28
N LYS A 140 63.21 -18.57 -10.14
CA LYS A 140 64.21 -19.38 -10.87
C LYS A 140 64.97 -18.59 -11.94
N MET A 141 64.29 -17.66 -12.62
CA MET A 141 64.95 -16.77 -13.60
C MET A 141 65.91 -15.76 -12.95
N GLY A 142 65.67 -15.37 -11.68
CA GLY A 142 66.56 -14.47 -10.94
C GLY A 142 67.88 -15.11 -10.49
N THR A 143 67.92 -16.43 -10.28
CA THR A 143 69.13 -17.16 -9.83
C THR A 143 69.97 -17.73 -10.96
N SER A 144 69.53 -17.62 -12.21
CA SER A 144 70.20 -18.21 -13.37
C SER A 144 71.20 -17.26 -14.05
N ASN A 145 71.35 -16.03 -13.54
CA ASN A 145 72.20 -14.97 -14.08
C ASN A 145 73.23 -14.45 -13.05
N SER A 146 73.75 -15.30 -12.15
CA SER A 146 74.87 -14.97 -11.26
C SER A 146 75.94 -16.03 -11.28
#